data_AF-A0A101DAD3-F1
#
_entry.id   AF-A0A101DAD3-F1
#
_cell.length_a   1.000
_cell.length_b   1.000
_cell.length_c   1.000
_cell.angle_alpha   90.00
_cell.angle_beta   90.00
_cell.angle_gamma   90.00
#
_symmetry.space_group_name_H-M   'P 1'
#
loop_
_entity.id
_entity.type
_entity.pdbx_description
1 polymer ?
#
loop_
_entity_poly.entity_id
_entity_poly.type
_entity_poly.pdbx_seq_one_letter_code
_entity_poly.pdbx_strand_id
1 'polypeptide(L)' 'MWQQRIISLRPRERGFHLVTEEVLGALPELAQVRVGLLHLWLQHTSASLTVNENADPAVRRDFER' A
#
# COMPACT_ATOMS: atom_id res chain seq x y z
N MET A 1 7.19 -19.29 9.48
CA MET A 1 6.22 -19.58 8.40
C MET A 1 6.31 -18.44 7.40
N TRP A 2 6.56 -18.74 6.13
CA TRP A 2 6.52 -17.75 5.03
C TRP A 2 5.12 -17.78 4.41
N GLN A 3 4.49 -16.63 4.25
CA GLN A 3 3.20 -16.50 3.55
C GLN A 3 3.36 -15.57 2.36
N GLN A 4 2.73 -15.91 1.25
CA GLN A 4 2.74 -15.10 0.03
C GLN A 4 1.34 -15.12 -0.57
N ARG A 5 0.86 -13.94 -0.96
CA ARG A 5 -0.44 -13.77 -1.61
C ARG A 5 -0.33 -12.70 -2.69
N ILE A 6 -0.98 -12.94 -3.83
CA ILE A 6 -1.21 -11.90 -4.84
C ILE A 6 -2.54 -11.24 -4.48
N ILE A 7 -2.53 -9.91 -4.39
CA ILE A 7 -3.70 -9.09 -4.14
C ILE A 7 -3.88 -8.10 -5.29
N SER A 8 -5.12 -7.78 -5.62
CA SER A 8 -5.44 -6.79 -6.66
C SER A 8 -6.00 -5.54 -6.00
N LEU A 9 -5.39 -4.39 -6.32
CA LEU A 9 -5.89 -3.09 -5.90
C LEU A 9 -6.85 -2.54 -6.96
N ARG A 10 -7.84 -1.75 -6.54
CA ARG A 10 -8.72 -1.04 -7.47
C ARG A 10 -7.91 -0.12 -8.41
N PRO A 11 -8.26 -0.06 -9.70
CA PRO A 11 -7.63 0.86 -10.63
C PRO A 11 -7.90 2.30 -10.20
N ARG A 12 -6.90 3.15 -10.41
CA ARG A 12 -6.90 4.55 -10.01
C ARG A 12 -6.28 5.38 -11.13
N GLU A 13 -6.76 6.60 -11.29
CA GLU A 13 -6.14 7.57 -12.20
C GLU A 13 -4.75 8.00 -11.69
N ARG A 14 -3.98 8.69 -12.53
CA ARG A 14 -2.67 9.24 -12.14
C ARG A 14 -2.81 10.13 -10.90
N GLY A 15 -1.96 9.92 -9.90
CA GLY A 15 -1.96 10.67 -8.65
C GLY A 15 -1.56 9.80 -7.48
N PHE A 16 -1.74 10.33 -6.26
CA PHE A 16 -1.41 9.62 -5.01
C PHE A 16 -2.66 9.12 -4.32
N HIS A 17 -2.67 7.83 -3.99
CA HIS A 17 -3.82 7.16 -3.43
C HIS A 17 -3.43 6.38 -2.19
N LEU A 18 -4.21 6.51 -1.13
CA LEU A 18 -4.07 5.61 0.01
C LEU A 18 -4.60 4.23 -0.37
N VAL A 19 -3.80 3.22 -0.04
CA VAL A 19 -4.15 1.81 -0.26
C VAL A 19 -4.03 0.98 1.02
N THR A 20 -3.76 1.61 2.17
CA THR A 20 -3.54 0.93 3.46
C THR A 20 -4.68 -0.01 3.84
N GLU A 21 -5.92 0.49 3.84
CA GLU A 21 -7.10 -0.31 4.19
C GLU A 21 -7.33 -1.48 3.21
N GLU A 22 -7.05 -1.26 1.93
CA GLU A 22 -7.20 -2.29 0.89
C GLU A 22 -6.15 -3.40 1.06
N VAL A 23 -4.92 -3.04 1.40
CA VAL A 23 -3.83 -3.99 1.70
C VAL A 23 -4.13 -4.77 2.99
N LEU A 24 -4.56 -4.09 4.07
CA LEU A 24 -4.91 -4.73 5.34
C LEU A 24 -6.10 -5.68 5.20
N GLY A 25 -7.14 -5.27 4.47
CA GLY A 25 -8.31 -6.11 4.19
C GLY A 25 -7.97 -7.36 3.38
N ALA A 26 -6.96 -7.30 2.51
CA ALA A 26 -6.52 -8.44 1.71
C ALA A 26 -5.55 -9.39 2.45
N LEU A 27 -4.99 -8.95 3.58
CA LEU A 27 -4.01 -9.69 4.39
C LEU A 27 -4.43 -9.78 5.87
N PRO A 28 -5.62 -10.36 6.19
CA PRO A 28 -6.12 -10.45 7.56
C PRO A 28 -5.18 -11.23 8.51
N GLU A 29 -4.36 -12.14 7.97
CA GLU A 29 -3.34 -12.88 8.73
C GLU A 29 -2.31 -11.98 9.42
N LEU A 30 -2.09 -10.74 8.96
CA LEU A 30 -1.17 -9.80 9.60
C LEU A 30 -1.54 -9.50 11.05
N ALA A 31 -2.83 -9.56 11.40
CA ALA A 31 -3.31 -9.36 12.77
C ALA A 31 -2.80 -10.42 13.76
N GLN A 32 -2.34 -11.57 13.26
CA GLN A 32 -1.80 -12.66 14.08
C GLN A 32 -0.27 -12.55 14.25
N VAL A 33 0.38 -11.63 13.52
CA VAL A 33 1.83 -11.46 13.52
C VAL A 33 2.20 -10.31 14.46
N ARG A 34 2.78 -10.63 15.61
CA ARG A 34 3.26 -9.60 16.55
C ARG A 34 4.53 -8.88 16.06
N VAL A 35 5.46 -9.64 15.47
CA VAL A 35 6.73 -9.13 14.90
C VAL A 35 7.04 -9.93 13.65
N GLY A 36 7.38 -9.24 12.56
CA GLY A 36 7.69 -9.89 11.29
C GLY A 36 8.18 -8.89 10.24
N LEU A 37 8.37 -9.40 9.03
CA LEU A 37 8.73 -8.61 7.86
C LEU A 37 7.64 -8.76 6.81
N LEU A 38 7.12 -7.63 6.31
CA LEU A 38 6.18 -7.58 5.19
C LEU A 38 6.90 -7.03 3.96
N HIS A 39 6.85 -7.78 2.87
CA HIS A 39 7.34 -7.33 1.57
C HIS A 39 6.15 -7.05 0.65
N LEU A 40 6.00 -5.80 0.21
CA LEU A 40 5.00 -5.41 -0.77
C LEU A 40 5.68 -5.17 -2.11
N TRP A 41 5.43 -6.05 -3.08
CA TRP A 41 5.96 -5.93 -4.43
C TRP A 41 4.85 -5.51 -5.39
N LEU A 42 5.00 -4.31 -5.97
CA LEU A 42 4.10 -3.83 -7.01
C LEU A 42 4.47 -4.46 -8.35
N GLN A 43 3.58 -5.30 -8.88
CA GLN A 43 3.75 -5.95 -10.18
C GLN A 43 3.29 -5.06 -11.35
N HIS A 44 3.67 -3.78 -11.31
CA HIS A 44 3.40 -2.80 -12.37
C HIS A 44 4.63 -1.92 -12.57
N THR A 45 4.92 -1.58 -13.82
CA THR A 45 6.05 -0.69 -14.18
C THR A 45 5.67 0.78 -14.28
N SER A 46 4.36 1.08 -14.35
CA SER A 46 3.82 2.44 -14.53
C SER A 46 3.42 3.13 -13.21
N ALA A 47 3.69 2.51 -12.07
CA ALA A 47 3.33 3.01 -10.75
C ALA A 47 4.39 2.65 -9.72
N SER A 48 4.27 3.20 -8.50
CA SER A 48 5.19 2.91 -7.40
C SER A 48 4.41 2.86 -6.09
N LEU A 49 4.96 2.12 -5.12
CA LEU A 49 4.49 2.15 -3.73
C LEU A 49 5.44 3.02 -2.92
N THR A 50 4.88 3.85 -2.06
CA THR A 50 5.63 4.71 -1.13
C THR A 50 4.98 4.63 0.24
N VAL A 51 5.81 4.71 1.28
CA VAL A 51 5.36 4.90 2.65
C VAL A 51 5.65 6.35 3.00
N ASN A 52 4.62 7.09 3.38
CA ASN A 52 4.74 8.50 3.70
C ASN A 52 3.82 8.86 4.88
N GLU A 53 3.99 10.07 5.40
CA GLU A 53 3.11 10.61 6.44
C GLU A 53 1.72 10.88 5.86
N ASN A 54 0.69 10.46 6.58
CA ASN A 54 -0.72 10.65 6.22
C ASN A 54 -1.46 11.50 7.27
N ALA A 55 -0.75 12.39 7.97
CA ALA A 55 -1.32 13.27 8.99
C ALA A 55 -1.94 14.53 8.40
N ASP A 56 -1.38 15.07 7.31
CA ASP A 56 -1.85 16.30 6.67
C ASP A 56 -2.32 16.03 5.22
N PRO A 57 -3.60 16.29 4.89
CA PRO A 57 -4.11 16.22 3.51
C PRO A 57 -3.32 17.08 2.51
N ALA A 58 -2.64 18.14 2.98
CA ALA A 58 -1.82 19.02 2.15
C ALA A 58 -0.61 18.30 1.54
N VAL A 59 -0.07 17.26 2.20
CA VAL A 59 1.09 16.49 1.69
C VAL A 59 0.79 15.86 0.33
N ARG A 60 -0.46 15.47 0.06
CA ARG A 60 -0.84 14.91 -1.25
C ARG A 60 -0.81 15.93 -2.38
N ARG A 61 -1.03 17.21 -2.07
CA ARG A 61 -1.01 18.29 -3.07
C ARG A 61 0.41 18.69 -3.48
N ASP A 62 1.39 18.46 -2.62
CA ASP A 62 2.79 18.79 -2.91
C ASP A 62 3.46 17.82 -3.90
N PHE A 63 2.95 16.59 -4.02
CA PHE A 63 3.48 15.62 -4.99
C PHE A 63 2.98 15.78 -6.44
N GLU A 64 2.00 16.66 -6.68
CA GLU A 64 1.44 16.90 -8.03
C GLU A 64 2.04 18.12 -8.75
N ARG A 65 3.07 18.77 -8.18
CA ARG A 65 3.81 19.83 -8.87
C ARG A 65 4.76 19.31 -9.95
#